data_AF-A0A6M3HYU1-F1
#
_entry.id   AF-A0A6M3HYU1-F1
#
_cell.length_a   1.000
_cell.length_b   1.000
_cell.length_c   1.000
_cell.angle_alpha   90.00
_cell.angle_beta   90.00
_cell.angle_gamma   90.00
#
_symmetry.space_group_name_H-M   'P 1'
#
loop_
_entity.id
_entity.type
_entity.pdbx_description
1 polymer ?
#
loop_
_entity_poly.entity_id
_entity_poly.type
_entity_poly.pdbx_seq_one_letter_code
_entity_poly.pdbx_strand_id
1 'polypeptide(L)'
;MCWRCLMSFHPYENNNDITIDHYENKILTNLPDKDASVLCELVYESMMLENIVNNRAGKEKTISNLIYNLDKKTLNKISTTLLSSDVKDALEQYPHHYYPVLAKYKLVATSSQLGNDVGYYGIAVAAAGDKQNKGVYVINRGTRLNSFDGIYNDFLKTDIRDMAILGKSLPVAIVSNHTKSAIEFVKYLLKSYNLKHIGFAGHSLGGSIAQMQAVYFVDKRFRGIRLSPSKGFEPFGIKNEADPFMKYNNEDGALYYLTLNPIKAFKSWQCKLAAKNCNSWQGIADKLIINYASFKSDIDFTSFARNGDIVANLAENIGKKVLIDSAGSYKDFKTLHEIANYRYQEYRPDGSLIETQVNKLNSDILKSSDNLEQKTKYRVCFNTDTFSNRVEV
;
A
#
# COMPACT_ATOMS: atom_id res chain seq x y z
N MET A 1 -10.76 -36.49 50.05
CA MET A 1 -10.09 -35.44 50.85
C MET A 1 -9.08 -34.74 49.93
N CYS A 2 -9.13 -33.41 49.87
CA CYS A 2 -8.61 -32.48 48.85
C CYS A 2 -7.34 -32.81 48.06
N TRP A 3 -7.47 -32.76 46.73
CA TRP A 3 -6.42 -32.42 45.75
C TRP A 3 -6.22 -30.90 45.71
N ARG A 4 -4.97 -30.42 45.69
CA ARG A 4 -4.59 -29.06 45.28
C ARG A 4 -3.42 -29.13 44.29
N CYS A 5 -3.72 -28.87 43.02
CA CYS A 5 -2.74 -28.57 41.99
C CYS A 5 -2.07 -27.22 42.30
N LEU A 6 -0.75 -27.23 42.50
CA LEU A 6 0.09 -26.05 42.40
C LEU A 6 0.61 -25.98 40.97
N MET A 7 -0.10 -25.25 40.11
CA MET A 7 0.46 -24.80 38.83
C MET A 7 1.51 -23.72 39.14
N SER A 8 2.77 -24.08 38.93
CA SER A 8 3.88 -23.14 38.82
C SER A 8 3.66 -22.27 37.58
N PHE A 9 3.19 -21.04 37.79
CA PHE A 9 3.24 -19.99 36.77
C PHE A 9 4.71 -19.63 36.55
N HIS A 10 5.27 -20.04 35.41
CA HIS A 10 6.49 -19.43 34.90
C HIS A 10 6.18 -17.98 34.50
N PRO A 11 6.87 -16.97 35.08
CA PRO A 11 6.81 -15.61 34.56
C PRO A 11 7.44 -15.62 33.17
N TYR A 12 6.66 -15.20 32.17
CA TYR A 12 7.20 -14.85 30.86
C TYR A 12 8.16 -13.66 31.04
N GLU A 13 9.47 -13.91 30.93
CA GLU A 13 10.46 -12.84 30.86
C GLU A 13 10.25 -12.05 29.57
N ASN A 14 9.82 -10.80 29.73
CA ASN A 14 9.78 -9.78 28.68
C ASN A 14 11.22 -9.40 28.28
N ASN A 15 11.80 -10.13 27.32
CA ASN A 15 12.99 -9.66 26.62
C ASN A 15 12.59 -8.54 25.65
N ASN A 16 12.53 -7.32 26.19
CA ASN A 16 12.34 -6.04 25.50
C ASN A 16 13.57 -5.58 24.71
N ASP A 17 14.44 -6.48 24.27
CA ASP A 17 15.53 -6.10 23.39
C ASP A 17 14.97 -5.87 21.99
N ILE A 18 15.00 -4.61 21.54
CA ILE A 18 14.83 -4.25 20.13
C ILE A 18 16.05 -4.82 19.40
N THR A 19 15.99 -6.11 19.07
CA THR A 19 17.00 -6.80 18.28
C THR A 19 16.90 -6.31 16.85
N ILE A 20 17.92 -5.54 16.42
CA ILE A 20 18.08 -5.14 15.02
C ILE A 20 19.01 -6.16 14.40
N ASP A 21 18.50 -7.01 13.51
CA ASP A 21 19.38 -7.79 12.65
C ASP A 21 20.18 -6.81 11.78
N HIS A 22 21.51 -6.86 11.88
CA HIS A 22 22.39 -6.07 11.04
C HIS A 22 22.30 -6.53 9.58
N TYR A 23 21.44 -5.86 8.79
CA TYR A 23 21.28 -6.12 7.36
C TYR A 23 22.46 -5.58 6.55
N GLU A 24 23.59 -6.29 6.55
CA GLU A 24 24.69 -5.99 5.63
C GLU A 24 24.30 -6.37 4.18
N ASN A 25 24.36 -5.39 3.25
CA ASN A 25 24.23 -5.54 1.79
C ASN A 25 23.02 -6.34 1.26
N LYS A 26 21.89 -6.40 1.97
CA LYS A 26 20.70 -7.11 1.48
C LYS A 26 19.93 -6.26 0.46
N ILE A 27 19.84 -6.75 -0.78
CA ILE A 27 18.96 -6.16 -1.80
C ILE A 27 17.50 -6.43 -1.40
N LEU A 28 16.66 -5.40 -1.44
CA LEU A 28 15.25 -5.54 -1.10
C LEU A 28 14.50 -6.29 -2.21
N THR A 29 14.12 -7.54 -1.93
CA THR A 29 13.45 -8.45 -2.87
C THR A 29 12.06 -8.90 -2.41
N ASN A 30 11.72 -8.65 -1.15
CA ASN A 30 10.40 -8.85 -0.58
C ASN A 30 10.20 -7.80 0.52
N LEU A 31 8.96 -7.32 0.68
CA LEU A 31 8.56 -6.40 1.74
C LEU A 31 7.55 -7.11 2.66
N PRO A 32 7.89 -7.47 3.91
CA PRO A 32 6.95 -8.14 4.83
C PRO A 32 5.65 -7.36 5.02
N ASP A 33 4.55 -8.03 5.38
CA ASP A 33 3.23 -7.38 5.49
C ASP A 33 3.23 -6.25 6.52
N LYS A 34 3.83 -6.51 7.71
CA LYS A 34 4.03 -5.49 8.75
C LYS A 34 4.84 -4.29 8.26
N ASP A 35 5.91 -4.56 7.52
CA ASP A 35 6.79 -3.51 7.03
C ASP A 35 6.07 -2.67 5.96
N ALA A 36 5.30 -3.30 5.09
CA ALA A 36 4.48 -2.65 4.09
C ALA A 36 3.38 -1.78 4.72
N SER A 37 2.67 -2.28 5.75
CA SER A 37 1.59 -1.52 6.40
C SER A 37 2.13 -0.25 7.08
N VAL A 38 3.25 -0.36 7.80
CA VAL A 38 3.92 0.78 8.44
C VAL A 38 4.36 1.83 7.41
N LEU A 39 4.93 1.41 6.28
CA LEU A 39 5.33 2.34 5.22
C LEU A 39 4.11 2.96 4.52
N CYS A 40 3.02 2.20 4.33
CA CYS A 40 1.76 2.70 3.78
C CYS A 40 1.05 3.69 4.72
N GLU A 41 1.27 3.61 6.03
CA GLU A 41 0.84 4.64 6.96
C GLU A 41 1.75 5.87 6.86
N LEU A 42 3.07 5.67 6.85
CA LEU A 42 4.05 6.76 6.82
C LEU A 42 4.00 7.61 5.54
N VAL A 43 3.67 7.02 4.37
CA VAL A 43 3.64 7.74 3.07
C VAL A 43 2.64 8.90 3.05
N TYR A 44 1.70 8.94 4.00
CA TYR A 44 0.83 10.08 4.17
C TYR A 44 1.56 11.31 4.72
N GLU A 45 2.73 11.20 5.34
CA GLU A 45 3.47 12.30 5.97
C GLU A 45 4.45 13.00 5.00
N SER A 46 3.91 13.53 3.89
CA SER A 46 4.70 14.08 2.79
C SER A 46 5.65 15.20 3.21
N MET A 47 5.25 16.10 4.12
CA MET A 47 6.11 17.21 4.56
C MET A 47 7.40 16.70 5.23
N MET A 48 7.26 15.70 6.10
CA MET A 48 8.38 15.06 6.77
C MET A 48 9.27 14.32 5.77
N LEU A 49 8.68 13.56 4.85
CA LEU A 49 9.40 12.79 3.83
C LEU A 49 10.15 13.68 2.82
N GLU A 50 9.56 14.81 2.40
CA GLU A 50 10.23 15.81 1.56
C GLU A 50 11.40 16.45 2.28
N ASN A 51 11.24 16.79 3.56
CA ASN A 51 12.33 17.32 4.37
C ASN A 51 13.51 16.33 4.47
N ILE A 52 13.22 15.03 4.59
CA ILE A 52 14.25 13.98 4.57
C ILE A 52 15.00 13.94 3.23
N VAL A 53 14.29 13.86 2.10
CA VAL A 53 14.94 13.70 0.77
C VAL A 53 15.76 14.92 0.39
N ASN A 54 15.32 16.12 0.78
CA ASN A 54 16.02 17.37 0.50
C ASN A 54 17.24 17.58 1.42
N ASN A 55 17.31 16.89 2.56
CA ASN A 55 18.47 16.95 3.44
C ASN A 55 19.59 16.01 2.96
N ARG A 56 20.69 16.57 2.42
CA ARG A 56 21.84 15.80 1.95
C ARG A 56 22.43 14.86 3.01
N ALA A 57 22.38 15.23 4.29
CA ALA A 57 22.85 14.38 5.39
C ALA A 57 21.91 13.21 5.73
N GLY A 58 20.71 13.18 5.15
CA GLY A 58 19.68 12.15 5.36
C GLY A 58 19.68 11.01 4.34
N LYS A 59 20.32 11.18 3.17
CA LYS A 59 20.23 10.21 2.04
C LYS A 59 20.78 8.81 2.34
N GLU A 60 21.71 8.68 3.28
CA GLU A 60 22.28 7.39 3.70
C GLU A 60 21.81 6.97 5.10
N LYS A 61 20.93 7.73 5.74
CA LYS A 61 20.37 7.39 7.05
C LYS A 61 19.13 6.52 6.88
N THR A 62 18.91 5.64 7.85
CA THR A 62 17.64 4.92 7.99
C THR A 62 16.52 5.92 8.25
N ILE A 63 15.29 5.56 7.88
CA ILE A 63 14.11 6.37 8.20
C ILE A 63 13.98 6.51 9.72
N SER A 64 14.31 5.47 10.50
CA SER A 64 14.31 5.55 11.97
C SER A 64 15.26 6.61 12.53
N ASN A 65 16.48 6.73 12.00
CA ASN A 65 17.47 7.72 12.45
C ASN A 65 17.06 9.17 12.15
N LEU A 66 16.07 9.35 11.28
CA LEU A 66 15.53 10.64 10.88
C LEU A 66 14.22 10.98 11.60
N ILE A 67 13.65 10.03 12.34
CA ILE A 67 12.39 10.19 13.08
C ILE A 67 12.63 10.12 14.59
N TYR A 68 13.45 9.18 15.05
CA TYR A 68 13.71 8.91 16.47
C TYR A 68 15.04 9.50 16.93
N ASN A 69 15.13 9.76 18.23
CA ASN A 69 16.38 10.01 18.93
C ASN A 69 17.15 8.70 19.17
N LEU A 70 18.35 8.81 19.75
CA LEU A 70 19.23 7.66 20.02
C LEU A 70 18.61 6.62 20.96
N ASP A 71 17.64 7.01 21.80
CA ASP A 71 16.90 6.11 22.69
C ASP A 71 15.91 5.18 21.97
N LYS A 72 15.73 5.37 20.64
CA LYS A 72 14.85 4.58 19.77
C LYS A 72 13.36 4.65 20.12
N LYS A 73 12.97 5.57 21.01
CA LYS A 73 11.62 5.68 21.57
C LYS A 73 11.06 7.09 21.43
N THR A 74 11.86 8.11 21.68
CA THR A 74 11.41 9.50 21.58
C THR A 74 11.65 10.05 20.18
N LEU A 75 10.75 10.92 19.71
CA LEU A 75 10.88 11.56 18.41
C LEU A 75 11.87 12.73 18.47
N ASN A 76 12.58 12.96 17.37
CA ASN A 76 13.40 14.15 17.27
C ASN A 76 12.54 15.41 17.03
N LYS A 77 13.09 16.57 17.41
CA LYS A 77 12.36 17.84 17.37
C LYS A 77 11.83 18.20 15.97
N ILE A 78 12.59 17.93 14.92
CA ILE A 78 12.18 18.26 13.55
C ILE A 78 10.98 17.41 13.13
N SER A 79 11.02 16.10 13.39
CA SER A 79 9.91 15.19 13.09
C SER A 79 8.64 15.60 13.83
N THR A 80 8.73 15.98 15.10
CA THR A 80 7.53 16.41 15.86
C THR A 80 6.83 17.64 15.28
N THR A 81 7.54 18.47 14.49
CA THR A 81 6.96 19.66 13.84
C THR A 81 6.38 19.40 12.45
N LEU A 82 6.75 18.28 11.81
CA LEU A 82 6.40 17.98 10.41
C LEU A 82 5.37 16.84 10.28
N LEU A 83 5.11 16.11 11.35
CA LEU A 83 4.14 15.02 11.41
C LEU A 83 2.75 15.55 11.77
N SER A 84 1.72 14.91 11.22
CA SER A 84 0.34 15.04 11.73
C SER A 84 0.23 14.57 13.18
N SER A 85 -0.77 15.05 13.91
CA SER A 85 -1.03 14.65 15.31
C SER A 85 -1.12 13.14 15.45
N ASP A 86 -1.89 12.51 14.57
CA ASP A 86 -2.24 11.09 14.69
C ASP A 86 -1.03 10.19 14.46
N VAL A 87 -0.19 10.53 13.47
CA VAL A 87 1.04 9.77 13.18
C VAL A 87 2.13 10.09 14.21
N LYS A 88 2.19 11.32 14.73
CA LYS A 88 3.08 11.66 15.84
C LYS A 88 2.76 10.80 17.07
N ASP A 89 1.49 10.79 17.49
CA ASP A 89 1.01 9.99 18.62
C ASP A 89 1.28 8.51 18.37
N ALA A 90 1.10 8.03 17.15
CA ALA A 90 1.44 6.65 16.77
C ALA A 90 2.92 6.31 17.00
N LEU A 91 3.82 7.15 16.47
CA LEU A 91 5.24 6.90 16.55
C LEU A 91 5.78 7.01 17.99
N GLU A 92 5.17 7.85 18.83
CA GLU A 92 5.50 8.01 20.25
C GLU A 92 4.97 6.86 21.12
N GLN A 93 3.73 6.41 20.89
CA GLN A 93 3.08 5.40 21.73
C GLN A 93 3.46 3.97 21.36
N TYR A 94 3.84 3.71 20.10
CA TYR A 94 4.12 2.36 19.60
C TYR A 94 5.54 2.21 19.00
N PRO A 95 6.62 2.68 19.67
CA PRO A 95 7.97 2.64 19.09
C PRO A 95 8.45 1.21 18.81
N HIS A 96 8.02 0.22 19.60
CA HIS A 96 8.31 -1.21 19.35
C HIS A 96 7.66 -1.75 18.07
N HIS A 97 6.59 -1.11 17.58
CA HIS A 97 5.94 -1.46 16.32
C HIS A 97 6.67 -0.79 15.14
N TYR A 98 6.96 0.52 15.24
CA TYR A 98 7.47 1.33 14.14
C TYR A 98 9.00 1.30 13.99
N TYR A 99 9.74 1.52 15.08
CA TYR A 99 11.20 1.67 15.02
C TYR A 99 11.91 0.49 14.33
N PRO A 100 11.61 -0.79 14.65
CA PRO A 100 12.30 -1.92 14.03
C PRO A 100 12.06 -2.01 12.52
N VAL A 101 10.90 -1.55 12.04
CA VAL A 101 10.59 -1.48 10.61
C VAL A 101 11.39 -0.36 9.97
N LEU A 102 11.29 0.86 10.51
CA LEU A 102 11.89 2.06 9.93
C LEU A 102 13.43 2.03 9.95
N ALA A 103 14.03 1.21 10.81
CA ALA A 103 15.47 0.97 10.84
C ALA A 103 15.97 0.14 9.66
N LYS A 104 15.12 -0.67 9.03
CA LYS A 104 15.50 -1.52 7.89
C LYS A 104 15.59 -0.76 6.57
N TYR A 105 14.97 0.41 6.48
CA TYR A 105 14.75 1.11 5.21
C TYR A 105 15.37 2.51 5.20
N LYS A 106 15.81 2.93 4.01
CA LYS A 106 16.18 4.31 3.69
C LYS A 106 15.30 4.85 2.56
N LEU A 107 15.10 6.16 2.56
CA LEU A 107 14.31 6.87 1.55
C LEU A 107 15.19 7.21 0.34
N VAL A 108 14.81 6.72 -0.85
CA VAL A 108 15.57 6.88 -2.10
C VAL A 108 15.12 8.12 -2.86
N ALA A 109 13.80 8.28 -3.04
CA ALA A 109 13.21 9.38 -3.78
C ALA A 109 11.74 9.55 -3.39
N THR A 110 11.20 10.73 -3.69
CA THR A 110 9.76 11.00 -3.67
C THR A 110 9.27 11.38 -5.06
N SER A 111 7.98 11.19 -5.32
CA SER A 111 7.37 11.57 -6.61
C SER A 111 7.39 13.07 -6.87
N SER A 112 7.60 13.91 -5.84
CA SER A 112 7.72 15.36 -5.94
C SER A 112 8.86 15.81 -6.86
N GLN A 113 9.89 14.98 -7.04
CA GLN A 113 10.99 15.25 -7.99
C GLN A 113 10.52 15.36 -9.45
N LEU A 114 9.34 14.86 -9.77
CA LEU A 114 8.73 15.00 -11.10
C LEU A 114 7.92 16.29 -11.28
N GLY A 115 7.64 17.02 -10.19
CA GLY A 115 6.84 18.26 -10.25
C GLY A 115 5.41 18.06 -10.76
N ASN A 116 4.79 16.90 -10.50
CA ASN A 116 3.41 16.65 -10.93
C ASN A 116 2.42 17.52 -10.12
N ASP A 117 1.37 18.01 -10.77
CA ASP A 117 0.32 18.85 -10.20
C ASP A 117 -1.00 18.09 -9.93
N VAL A 118 -1.02 16.78 -10.18
CA VAL A 118 -2.25 15.96 -10.15
C VAL A 118 -2.52 15.30 -8.79
N GLY A 119 -1.82 15.71 -7.74
CA GLY A 119 -2.05 15.24 -6.35
C GLY A 119 -1.42 13.88 -6.01
N TYR A 120 -0.79 13.19 -6.97
CA TYR A 120 -0.11 11.92 -6.73
C TYR A 120 1.12 12.09 -5.85
N TYR A 121 1.16 11.29 -4.78
CA TYR A 121 2.32 11.17 -3.90
C TYR A 121 2.74 9.71 -3.74
N GLY A 122 4.02 9.46 -3.88
CA GLY A 122 4.62 8.17 -3.59
C GLY A 122 6.08 8.32 -3.18
N ILE A 123 6.58 7.33 -2.46
CA ILE A 123 7.98 7.24 -2.06
C ILE A 123 8.62 5.98 -2.60
N ALA A 124 9.90 6.05 -2.89
CA ALA A 124 10.74 4.91 -3.19
C ALA A 124 11.63 4.62 -1.97
N VAL A 125 11.58 3.41 -1.45
CA VAL A 125 12.42 2.95 -0.34
C VAL A 125 13.33 1.82 -0.78
N ALA A 126 14.51 1.74 -0.19
CA ALA A 126 15.42 0.62 -0.33
C ALA A 126 15.83 0.10 1.05
N ALA A 127 16.38 -1.12 1.09
CA ALA A 127 17.02 -1.60 2.31
C ALA A 127 18.16 -0.65 2.70
N ALA A 128 18.31 -0.36 4.00
CA ALA A 128 19.31 0.57 4.50
C ALA A 128 20.74 0.19 4.11
N GLY A 129 21.04 -1.12 4.06
CA GLY A 129 22.33 -1.65 3.61
C GLY A 129 22.54 -1.63 2.08
N ASP A 130 21.51 -1.37 1.26
CA ASP A 130 21.63 -1.34 -0.19
C ASP A 130 22.17 0.03 -0.65
N LYS A 131 23.50 0.16 -0.67
CA LYS A 131 24.19 1.41 -1.08
C LYS A 131 23.94 1.78 -2.55
N GLN A 132 23.57 0.82 -3.40
CA GLN A 132 23.37 1.03 -4.83
C GLN A 132 21.88 1.12 -5.22
N ASN A 133 20.97 0.99 -4.25
CA ASN A 133 19.53 0.97 -4.45
C ASN A 133 19.12 -0.05 -5.53
N LYS A 134 19.71 -1.25 -5.55
CA LYS A 134 19.37 -2.30 -6.53
C LYS A 134 17.97 -2.88 -6.32
N GLY A 135 17.47 -2.85 -5.08
CA GLY A 135 16.12 -3.29 -4.74
C GLY A 135 15.32 -2.13 -4.18
N VAL A 136 14.24 -1.76 -4.88
CA VAL A 136 13.39 -0.63 -4.48
C VAL A 136 11.94 -1.08 -4.34
N TYR A 137 11.27 -0.61 -3.29
CA TYR A 137 9.82 -0.66 -3.20
C TYR A 137 9.24 0.74 -3.37
N VAL A 138 8.23 0.86 -4.22
CA VAL A 138 7.44 2.08 -4.37
C VAL A 138 6.19 1.96 -3.52
N ILE A 139 6.07 2.86 -2.55
CA ILE A 139 4.93 2.96 -1.65
C ILE A 139 4.07 4.13 -2.13
N ASN A 140 2.83 3.84 -2.52
CA ASN A 140 1.90 4.82 -3.06
C ASN A 140 0.95 5.31 -1.98
N ARG A 141 0.80 6.64 -1.88
CA ARG A 141 -0.20 7.26 -1.00
C ARG A 141 -1.59 7.04 -1.58
N GLY A 142 -2.53 6.66 -0.72
CA GLY A 142 -3.95 6.67 -1.06
C GLY A 142 -4.58 8.05 -0.93
N THR A 143 -5.90 8.08 -1.01
CA THR A 143 -6.71 9.29 -0.87
C THR A 143 -6.64 9.82 0.57
N ARG A 144 -6.45 11.14 0.75
CA ARG A 144 -6.58 11.78 2.07
C ARG A 144 -8.04 12.16 2.28
N LEU A 145 -8.69 11.58 3.28
CA LEU A 145 -10.08 11.88 3.66
C LEU A 145 -10.21 13.14 4.55
N ASN A 146 -9.16 13.94 4.66
CA ASN A 146 -8.98 14.93 5.72
C ASN A 146 -9.63 16.30 5.41
N SER A 147 -10.27 16.47 4.26
CA SER A 147 -11.00 17.69 3.90
C SER A 147 -12.26 17.37 3.11
N PHE A 148 -13.31 18.19 3.25
CA PHE A 148 -14.58 18.02 2.53
C PHE A 148 -14.37 18.05 0.99
N ASP A 149 -13.42 18.85 0.51
CA ASP A 149 -13.01 18.88 -0.91
C ASP A 149 -12.22 17.64 -1.34
N GLY A 150 -11.42 17.03 -0.44
CA GLY A 150 -10.75 15.73 -0.66
C GLY A 150 -11.74 14.55 -0.62
N ILE A 151 -12.75 14.62 0.23
CA ILE A 151 -13.83 13.63 0.22
C ILE A 151 -14.68 13.76 -1.06
N TYR A 152 -14.94 14.98 -1.55
CA TYR A 152 -15.80 15.17 -2.73
C TYR A 152 -15.07 14.94 -4.07
N ASN A 153 -13.83 15.43 -4.24
CA ASN A 153 -13.09 15.26 -5.49
C ASN A 153 -12.26 13.98 -5.55
N ASP A 154 -11.83 13.46 -4.42
CA ASP A 154 -10.81 12.42 -4.33
C ASP A 154 -11.46 11.09 -3.88
N PHE A 155 -12.45 11.13 -2.98
CA PHE A 155 -13.24 9.94 -2.62
C PHE A 155 -14.51 9.77 -3.49
N LEU A 156 -15.28 10.83 -3.77
CA LEU A 156 -16.54 10.70 -4.53
C LEU A 156 -16.33 10.66 -6.07
N LYS A 157 -15.38 11.44 -6.63
CA LYS A 157 -15.10 11.40 -8.08
C LYS A 157 -14.14 10.30 -8.48
N THR A 158 -12.97 10.15 -7.84
CA THR A 158 -12.00 9.13 -8.28
C THR A 158 -12.28 7.74 -7.69
N ASP A 159 -12.46 7.63 -6.38
CA ASP A 159 -12.65 6.32 -5.72
C ASP A 159 -14.06 5.76 -5.93
N ILE A 160 -15.11 6.56 -5.73
CA ILE A 160 -16.50 6.12 -5.86
C ILE A 160 -17.04 6.22 -7.29
N ARG A 161 -16.79 7.29 -8.05
CA ARG A 161 -17.39 7.45 -9.38
C ARG A 161 -16.54 6.83 -10.49
N ASP A 162 -15.24 7.10 -10.56
CA ASP A 162 -14.39 6.64 -11.66
C ASP A 162 -13.93 5.19 -11.48
N MET A 163 -13.49 4.80 -10.28
CA MET A 163 -13.02 3.44 -9.99
C MET A 163 -14.15 2.51 -9.54
N ALA A 164 -15.08 3.02 -8.72
CA ALA A 164 -16.27 2.26 -8.36
C ALA A 164 -17.37 2.36 -9.43
N ILE A 165 -18.20 3.40 -9.54
CA ILE A 165 -19.45 3.35 -10.33
C ILE A 165 -19.20 3.12 -11.84
N LEU A 166 -18.19 3.76 -12.43
CA LEU A 166 -17.83 3.60 -13.84
C LEU A 166 -17.04 2.30 -14.12
N GLY A 167 -16.24 1.80 -13.17
CA GLY A 167 -15.58 0.49 -13.24
C GLY A 167 -16.46 -0.71 -12.85
N LYS A 168 -17.56 -0.47 -12.10
CA LYS A 168 -18.48 -1.49 -11.54
C LYS A 168 -19.65 -1.84 -12.45
N SER A 169 -20.07 -0.94 -13.33
CA SER A 169 -21.20 -1.20 -14.24
C SER A 169 -20.77 -1.53 -15.66
N LEU A 170 -19.52 -1.19 -16.03
CA LEU A 170 -19.04 -1.23 -17.40
C LEU A 170 -17.61 -1.82 -17.41
N PRO A 171 -17.30 -2.86 -18.23
CA PRO A 171 -15.95 -3.40 -18.37
C PRO A 171 -15.07 -2.43 -19.18
N VAL A 172 -14.78 -1.26 -18.62
CA VAL A 172 -14.02 -0.18 -19.26
C VAL A 172 -12.72 0.01 -18.51
N ALA A 173 -11.57 -0.16 -19.17
CA ALA A 173 -10.29 0.24 -18.59
C ALA A 173 -10.26 1.77 -18.38
N ILE A 174 -10.21 2.27 -17.15
CA ILE A 174 -10.01 3.70 -16.86
C ILE A 174 -8.67 3.86 -16.14
N VAL A 175 -7.75 4.62 -16.75
CA VAL A 175 -6.44 4.93 -16.16
C VAL A 175 -6.49 6.37 -15.65
N SER A 176 -6.48 6.53 -14.33
CA SER A 176 -6.49 7.84 -13.68
C SER A 176 -5.18 8.61 -13.93
N ASN A 177 -5.21 9.94 -13.76
CA ASN A 177 -3.99 10.75 -13.86
C ASN A 177 -3.00 10.45 -12.71
N HIS A 178 -3.51 9.98 -11.56
CA HIS A 178 -2.69 9.45 -10.47
C HIS A 178 -1.87 8.24 -10.92
N THR A 179 -2.48 7.25 -11.57
CA THR A 179 -1.77 6.08 -12.11
C THR A 179 -0.73 6.49 -13.15
N LYS A 180 -1.05 7.43 -14.05
CA LYS A 180 -0.06 7.91 -15.05
C LYS A 180 1.17 8.50 -14.37
N SER A 181 0.97 9.37 -13.38
CA SER A 181 2.06 9.98 -12.62
C SER A 181 2.87 8.95 -11.84
N ALA A 182 2.21 7.93 -11.29
CA ALA A 182 2.86 6.82 -10.61
C ALA A 182 3.71 5.96 -11.56
N ILE A 183 3.25 5.74 -12.80
CA ILE A 183 4.03 5.05 -13.84
C ILE A 183 5.25 5.90 -14.25
N GLU A 184 5.09 7.21 -14.41
CA GLU A 184 6.22 8.11 -14.71
C GLU A 184 7.24 8.14 -13.56
N PHE A 185 6.79 8.09 -12.31
CA PHE A 185 7.69 7.98 -11.15
C PHE A 185 8.54 6.70 -11.22
N VAL A 186 7.94 5.55 -11.52
CA VAL A 186 8.70 4.31 -11.69
C VAL A 186 9.64 4.37 -12.89
N LYS A 187 9.22 4.96 -14.02
CA LYS A 187 10.10 5.15 -15.18
C LYS A 187 11.30 6.04 -14.84
N TYR A 188 11.10 7.08 -14.03
CA TYR A 188 12.19 7.90 -13.51
C TYR A 188 13.15 7.06 -12.66
N LEU A 189 12.65 6.25 -11.72
CA LEU A 189 13.49 5.37 -10.89
C LEU A 189 14.32 4.40 -11.74
N LEU A 190 13.70 3.78 -12.76
CA LEU A 190 14.36 2.88 -13.70
C LEU A 190 15.45 3.55 -14.55
N LYS A 191 15.34 4.86 -14.80
CA LYS A 191 16.36 5.65 -15.52
C LYS A 191 17.48 6.12 -14.59
N SER A 192 17.13 6.49 -13.36
CA SER A 192 18.05 7.08 -12.38
C SER A 192 18.89 6.04 -11.64
N TYR A 193 18.41 4.80 -11.55
CA TYR A 193 19.05 3.74 -10.77
C TYR A 193 19.15 2.44 -11.59
N ASN A 194 20.23 1.68 -11.38
CA ASN A 194 20.43 0.36 -11.99
C ASN A 194 19.66 -0.72 -11.20
N LEU A 195 18.33 -0.63 -11.23
CA LEU A 195 17.44 -1.50 -10.47
C LEU A 195 17.55 -2.96 -10.96
N LYS A 196 17.56 -3.89 -10.00
CA LYS A 196 17.44 -5.34 -10.22
C LYS A 196 16.10 -5.88 -9.73
N HIS A 197 15.56 -5.26 -8.68
CA HIS A 197 14.29 -5.61 -8.09
C HIS A 197 13.43 -4.37 -7.90
N ILE A 198 12.15 -4.48 -8.25
CA ILE A 198 11.15 -3.46 -7.95
C ILE A 198 9.87 -4.09 -7.42
N GLY A 199 9.32 -3.54 -6.35
CA GLY A 199 8.01 -3.96 -5.80
C GLY A 199 7.10 -2.76 -5.54
N PHE A 200 5.81 -3.03 -5.35
CA PHE A 200 4.80 -1.99 -5.18
C PHE A 200 3.97 -2.26 -3.92
N ALA A 201 3.70 -1.20 -3.16
CA ALA A 201 2.75 -1.25 -2.06
C ALA A 201 1.86 0.00 -2.02
N GLY A 202 0.70 -0.09 -1.39
CA GLY A 202 -0.16 1.07 -1.16
C GLY A 202 -1.42 0.73 -0.41
N HIS A 203 -2.05 1.76 0.16
CA HIS A 203 -3.36 1.69 0.81
C HIS A 203 -4.42 2.39 -0.05
N SER A 204 -5.67 1.91 -0.03
CA SER A 204 -6.79 2.55 -0.73
C SER A 204 -6.49 2.74 -2.23
N LEU A 205 -6.70 3.95 -2.78
CA LEU A 205 -6.28 4.33 -4.13
C LEU A 205 -4.81 3.99 -4.43
N GLY A 206 -3.92 4.14 -3.46
CA GLY A 206 -2.51 3.80 -3.57
C GLY A 206 -2.29 2.30 -3.80
N GLY A 207 -3.14 1.46 -3.21
CA GLY A 207 -3.13 0.01 -3.44
C GLY A 207 -3.62 -0.36 -4.85
N SER A 208 -4.61 0.36 -5.38
CA SER A 208 -5.06 0.22 -6.78
C SER A 208 -3.95 0.62 -7.76
N ILE A 209 -3.25 1.73 -7.49
CA ILE A 209 -2.09 2.17 -8.26
C ILE A 209 -0.98 1.11 -8.21
N ALA A 210 -0.71 0.52 -7.04
CA ALA A 210 0.28 -0.54 -6.88
C ALA A 210 -0.04 -1.77 -7.73
N GLN A 211 -1.31 -2.20 -7.81
CA GLN A 211 -1.74 -3.26 -8.71
C GLN A 211 -1.47 -2.89 -10.18
N MET A 212 -1.83 -1.67 -10.59
CA MET A 212 -1.60 -1.21 -11.97
C MET A 212 -0.10 -1.17 -12.31
N GLN A 213 0.75 -0.72 -11.38
CA GLN A 213 2.20 -0.73 -11.56
C GLN A 213 2.76 -2.16 -11.67
N ALA A 214 2.30 -3.09 -10.84
CA ALA A 214 2.70 -4.50 -10.90
C ALA A 214 2.43 -5.10 -12.29
N VAL A 215 1.23 -4.87 -12.83
CA VAL A 215 0.87 -5.30 -14.19
C VAL A 215 1.69 -4.57 -15.25
N TYR A 216 1.81 -3.24 -15.16
CA TYR A 216 2.45 -2.43 -16.20
C TYR A 216 3.96 -2.73 -16.35
N PHE A 217 4.63 -3.12 -15.26
CA PHE A 217 6.08 -3.35 -15.24
C PHE A 217 6.50 -4.82 -15.22
N VAL A 218 5.58 -5.78 -15.26
CA VAL A 218 5.91 -7.23 -15.30
C VAL A 218 6.82 -7.61 -16.49
N ASP A 219 6.69 -6.90 -17.62
CA ASP A 219 7.51 -7.09 -18.82
C ASP A 219 9.00 -6.71 -18.62
N LYS A 220 9.34 -5.97 -17.55
CA LYS A 220 10.72 -5.57 -17.27
C LYS A 220 11.64 -6.72 -16.91
N ARG A 221 11.09 -7.91 -16.63
CA ARG A 221 11.87 -9.14 -16.47
C ARG A 221 12.76 -9.45 -17.66
N PHE A 222 12.30 -9.15 -18.89
CA PHE A 222 13.08 -9.36 -20.11
C PHE A 222 14.27 -8.39 -20.24
N ARG A 223 14.31 -7.36 -19.39
CA ARG A 223 15.43 -6.42 -19.26
C ARG A 223 16.27 -6.69 -18.01
N GLY A 224 16.08 -7.85 -17.37
CA GLY A 224 16.82 -8.26 -16.17
C GLY A 224 16.34 -7.59 -14.87
N ILE A 225 15.15 -6.99 -14.85
CA ILE A 225 14.54 -6.39 -13.65
C ILE A 225 13.41 -7.30 -13.17
N ARG A 226 13.56 -7.87 -11.97
CA ARG A 226 12.55 -8.75 -11.39
C ARG A 226 11.49 -7.96 -10.64
N LEU A 227 10.23 -8.25 -10.92
CA LEU A 227 9.12 -7.77 -10.10
C LEU A 227 9.14 -8.52 -8.76
N SER A 228 9.09 -7.78 -7.66
CA SER A 228 9.07 -8.31 -6.30
C SER A 228 7.62 -8.44 -5.82
N PRO A 229 7.31 -9.36 -4.88
CA PRO A 229 5.97 -9.54 -4.35
C PRO A 229 5.38 -8.22 -3.86
N SER A 230 4.26 -7.83 -4.45
CA SER A 230 3.61 -6.54 -4.26
C SER A 230 2.36 -6.68 -3.38
N LYS A 231 1.95 -5.60 -2.73
CA LYS A 231 0.91 -5.65 -1.68
C LYS A 231 -0.05 -4.49 -1.77
N GLY A 232 -1.30 -4.70 -1.39
CA GLY A 232 -2.30 -3.65 -1.27
C GLY A 232 -3.06 -3.80 0.03
N PHE A 233 -3.29 -2.69 0.73
CA PHE A 233 -4.12 -2.63 1.93
C PHE A 233 -5.42 -1.90 1.58
N GLU A 234 -6.54 -2.63 1.68
CA GLU A 234 -7.85 -2.20 1.23
C GLU A 234 -7.83 -1.60 -0.19
N PRO A 235 -7.15 -2.20 -1.18
CA PRO A 235 -7.10 -1.63 -2.50
C PRO A 235 -8.46 -1.74 -3.20
N PHE A 236 -8.79 -0.77 -4.06
CA PHE A 236 -9.83 -1.03 -5.06
C PHE A 236 -9.24 -2.01 -6.08
N GLY A 237 -9.94 -3.13 -6.32
CA GLY A 237 -9.54 -4.09 -7.34
C GLY A 237 -9.52 -3.49 -8.75
N ILE A 238 -8.55 -3.90 -9.58
CA ILE A 238 -8.36 -3.37 -10.94
C ILE A 238 -8.54 -4.42 -12.05
N LYS A 239 -9.10 -5.59 -11.72
CA LYS A 239 -9.12 -6.72 -12.66
C LYS A 239 -9.91 -6.39 -13.92
N ASN A 240 -10.99 -5.61 -13.82
CA ASN A 240 -11.79 -5.20 -14.97
C ASN A 240 -11.01 -4.28 -15.93
N GLU A 241 -10.06 -3.51 -15.41
CA GLU A 241 -9.18 -2.63 -16.18
C GLU A 241 -8.04 -3.39 -16.86
N ALA A 242 -7.60 -4.50 -16.27
CA ALA A 242 -6.53 -5.34 -16.79
C ALA A 242 -7.04 -6.53 -17.65
N ASP A 243 -8.30 -6.95 -17.47
CA ASP A 243 -8.93 -8.05 -18.22
C ASP A 243 -10.42 -7.74 -18.49
N PRO A 244 -10.71 -6.80 -19.42
CA PRO A 244 -12.09 -6.45 -19.73
C PRO A 244 -12.84 -7.62 -20.37
N PHE A 245 -14.08 -7.83 -19.93
CA PHE A 245 -14.95 -8.95 -20.33
C PHE A 245 -15.30 -8.99 -21.83
N MET A 246 -15.29 -7.83 -22.51
CA MET A 246 -15.56 -7.70 -23.95
C MET A 246 -14.31 -7.20 -24.69
N LYS A 247 -13.50 -8.14 -25.16
CA LYS A 247 -12.30 -7.87 -25.99
C LYS A 247 -12.42 -8.57 -27.34
N TYR A 248 -12.07 -7.88 -28.41
CA TYR A 248 -11.94 -8.45 -29.74
C TYR A 248 -10.47 -8.37 -30.17
N ASN A 249 -9.84 -9.53 -30.37
CA ASN A 249 -8.51 -9.60 -30.98
C ASN A 249 -8.70 -9.68 -32.50
N ASN A 250 -8.12 -8.72 -33.22
CA ASN A 250 -8.09 -8.78 -34.67
C ASN A 250 -6.92 -9.67 -35.15
N GLU A 251 -6.96 -10.09 -36.41
CA GLU A 251 -5.95 -10.97 -37.02
C GLU A 251 -4.53 -10.36 -37.00
N ASP A 252 -4.42 -9.03 -36.92
CA ASP A 252 -3.15 -8.29 -36.82
C ASP A 252 -2.56 -8.20 -35.40
N GLY A 253 -3.19 -8.83 -34.40
CA GLY A 253 -2.76 -8.81 -32.99
C GLY A 253 -3.14 -7.55 -32.20
N ALA A 254 -3.89 -6.62 -32.80
CA ALA A 254 -4.42 -5.44 -32.11
C ALA A 254 -5.67 -5.75 -31.27
N LEU A 255 -5.72 -5.16 -30.06
CA LEU A 255 -6.78 -5.41 -29.07
C LEU A 255 -7.84 -4.31 -29.14
N TYR A 256 -9.08 -4.68 -29.45
CA TYR A 256 -10.20 -3.75 -29.62
C TYR A 256 -11.18 -3.80 -28.45
N TYR A 257 -11.52 -2.61 -27.98
CA TYR A 257 -12.34 -2.36 -26.80
C TYR A 257 -13.83 -2.25 -27.17
N LEU A 258 -14.61 -3.31 -26.95
CA LEU A 258 -16.08 -3.25 -27.01
C LEU A 258 -16.61 -2.90 -25.61
N THR A 259 -16.25 -1.72 -25.14
CA THR A 259 -16.58 -1.26 -23.78
C THR A 259 -17.73 -0.27 -23.83
N LEU A 260 -18.49 -0.14 -22.76
CA LEU A 260 -19.58 0.83 -22.64
C LEU A 260 -19.10 2.29 -22.47
N ASN A 261 -17.81 2.57 -22.66
CA ASN A 261 -17.32 3.92 -22.87
C ASN A 261 -17.41 4.25 -24.38
N PRO A 262 -18.46 4.96 -24.82
CA PRO A 262 -18.73 5.19 -26.23
C PRO A 262 -17.60 5.96 -26.90
N ILE A 263 -16.86 6.80 -26.18
CA ILE A 263 -15.71 7.53 -26.71
C ILE A 263 -14.55 6.57 -26.99
N LYS A 264 -14.28 5.59 -26.11
CA LYS A 264 -13.24 4.57 -26.34
C LYS A 264 -13.65 3.55 -27.40
N ALA A 265 -14.90 3.13 -27.42
CA ALA A 265 -15.44 2.26 -28.46
C ALA A 265 -15.37 2.94 -29.83
N PHE A 266 -15.83 4.19 -29.92
CA PHE A 266 -15.78 5.02 -31.13
C PHE A 266 -14.34 5.29 -31.57
N LYS A 267 -13.41 5.64 -30.66
CA LYS A 267 -11.99 5.81 -31.02
C LYS A 267 -11.31 4.51 -31.45
N SER A 268 -11.67 3.38 -30.84
CA SER A 268 -11.20 2.05 -31.27
C SER A 268 -11.71 1.71 -32.68
N TRP A 269 -12.98 2.05 -32.97
CA TRP A 269 -13.57 1.94 -34.30
C TRP A 269 -12.96 2.92 -35.31
N GLN A 270 -12.64 4.16 -34.93
CA GLN A 270 -11.92 5.11 -35.77
C GLN A 270 -10.51 4.61 -36.10
N CYS A 271 -9.80 4.01 -35.15
CA CYS A 271 -8.51 3.35 -35.40
C CYS A 271 -8.66 2.18 -36.42
N LYS A 272 -9.74 1.38 -36.33
CA LYS A 272 -10.06 0.33 -37.31
C LYS A 272 -10.32 0.87 -38.71
N LEU A 273 -10.96 2.05 -38.82
CA LEU A 273 -11.43 2.61 -40.09
C LEU A 273 -10.45 3.58 -40.77
N ALA A 274 -9.52 4.21 -40.02
CA ALA A 274 -8.72 5.34 -40.52
C ALA A 274 -7.20 5.11 -40.61
N ALA A 275 -6.67 3.98 -40.12
CA ALA A 275 -5.26 3.55 -40.25
C ALA A 275 -4.15 4.60 -39.94
N LYS A 276 -4.43 5.68 -39.19
CA LYS A 276 -3.41 6.65 -38.69
C LYS A 276 -3.80 7.26 -37.34
N ASN A 277 -2.78 7.48 -36.50
CA ASN A 277 -2.80 8.18 -35.20
C ASN A 277 -3.47 7.50 -33.99
N CYS A 278 -3.10 6.24 -33.71
CA CYS A 278 -3.53 5.50 -32.51
C CYS A 278 -2.60 5.69 -31.27
N ASN A 279 -1.51 6.44 -31.38
CA ASN A 279 -0.37 6.32 -30.45
C ASN A 279 -0.45 7.08 -29.10
N SER A 280 -1.46 7.90 -28.81
CA SER A 280 -1.37 8.85 -27.67
C SER A 280 -2.23 8.54 -26.43
N TRP A 281 -3.27 7.69 -26.50
CA TRP A 281 -4.12 7.38 -25.33
C TRP A 281 -4.21 5.89 -24.97
N GLN A 282 -3.80 5.02 -25.88
CA GLN A 282 -3.88 3.56 -25.81
C GLN A 282 -2.72 2.92 -25.03
N GLY A 283 -1.52 3.53 -25.01
CA GLY A 283 -0.31 2.85 -24.57
C GLY A 283 -0.28 2.32 -23.13
N ILE A 284 -0.95 2.96 -22.16
CA ILE A 284 -0.98 2.42 -20.77
C ILE A 284 -2.05 1.35 -20.61
N ALA A 285 -3.28 1.61 -21.06
CA ALA A 285 -4.38 0.64 -20.95
C ALA A 285 -4.09 -0.63 -21.77
N ASP A 286 -3.62 -0.49 -23.01
CA ASP A 286 -3.23 -1.61 -23.87
C ASP A 286 -2.14 -2.43 -23.22
N LYS A 287 -1.12 -1.76 -22.67
CA LYS A 287 -0.02 -2.45 -22.01
C LYS A 287 -0.50 -3.18 -20.75
N LEU A 288 -1.42 -2.61 -19.97
CA LEU A 288 -2.01 -3.30 -18.82
C LEU A 288 -2.68 -4.61 -19.27
N ILE A 289 -3.50 -4.57 -20.33
CA ILE A 289 -4.22 -5.74 -20.81
C ILE A 289 -3.28 -6.78 -21.42
N ILE A 290 -2.37 -6.36 -22.31
CA ILE A 290 -1.38 -7.24 -22.94
C ILE A 290 -0.52 -7.91 -21.87
N ASN A 291 -0.01 -7.14 -20.91
CA ASN A 291 0.83 -7.68 -19.86
C ASN A 291 0.05 -8.62 -18.94
N TYR A 292 -1.17 -8.27 -18.56
CA TYR A 292 -1.97 -9.14 -17.70
C TYR A 292 -2.33 -10.45 -18.41
N ALA A 293 -2.79 -10.39 -19.66
CA ALA A 293 -3.08 -11.58 -20.45
C ALA A 293 -1.85 -12.49 -20.63
N SER A 294 -0.67 -11.89 -20.84
CA SER A 294 0.57 -12.62 -21.13
C SER A 294 1.30 -13.12 -19.88
N PHE A 295 1.18 -12.41 -18.75
CA PHE A 295 2.05 -12.60 -17.58
C PHE A 295 1.29 -12.67 -16.25
N LYS A 296 -0.03 -12.90 -16.23
CA LYS A 296 -0.81 -13.00 -14.97
C LYS A 296 -0.21 -13.96 -13.94
N SER A 297 0.39 -15.06 -14.37
CA SER A 297 1.03 -16.06 -13.47
C SER A 297 2.31 -15.54 -12.83
N ASP A 298 2.93 -14.51 -13.41
CA ASP A 298 4.16 -13.89 -12.93
C ASP A 298 3.89 -12.66 -12.03
N ILE A 299 2.63 -12.27 -11.88
CA ILE A 299 2.22 -11.15 -11.04
C ILE A 299 1.90 -11.67 -9.63
N ASP A 300 2.87 -11.56 -8.74
CA ASP A 300 2.69 -11.82 -7.31
C ASP A 300 2.19 -10.54 -6.61
N PHE A 301 0.88 -10.48 -6.39
CA PHE A 301 0.20 -9.40 -5.69
C PHE A 301 -0.70 -9.97 -4.59
N THR A 302 -0.60 -9.43 -3.37
CA THR A 302 -1.51 -9.75 -2.27
C THR A 302 -2.33 -8.53 -1.87
N SER A 303 -3.65 -8.62 -1.99
CA SER A 303 -4.60 -7.60 -1.56
C SER A 303 -5.23 -8.00 -0.23
N PHE A 304 -4.96 -7.25 0.82
CA PHE A 304 -5.60 -7.36 2.13
C PHE A 304 -6.89 -6.54 2.13
N ALA A 305 -8.00 -7.13 2.55
CA ALA A 305 -9.29 -6.47 2.59
C ALA A 305 -10.04 -6.88 3.85
N ARG A 306 -10.53 -5.91 4.63
CA ARG A 306 -11.40 -6.22 5.77
C ARG A 306 -12.79 -6.60 5.31
N ASN A 307 -13.41 -7.57 5.98
CA ASN A 307 -14.83 -7.83 5.79
C ASN A 307 -15.64 -6.54 6.05
N GLY A 308 -16.75 -6.34 5.32
CA GLY A 308 -17.56 -5.13 5.46
C GLY A 308 -16.99 -3.86 4.78
N ASP A 309 -15.71 -3.78 4.43
CA ASP A 309 -15.21 -2.64 3.67
C ASP A 309 -15.68 -2.69 2.21
N ILE A 310 -16.65 -1.85 1.86
CA ILE A 310 -17.21 -1.80 0.49
C ILE A 310 -16.20 -1.35 -0.55
N VAL A 311 -15.15 -0.61 -0.18
CA VAL A 311 -14.11 -0.19 -1.11
C VAL A 311 -13.31 -1.40 -1.57
N ALA A 312 -12.72 -2.12 -0.61
CA ALA A 312 -11.84 -3.24 -0.88
C ALA A 312 -12.58 -4.48 -1.40
N ASN A 313 -13.88 -4.60 -1.13
CA ASN A 313 -14.65 -5.79 -1.46
C ASN A 313 -15.45 -5.70 -2.75
N LEU A 314 -15.70 -4.51 -3.29
CA LEU A 314 -16.63 -4.41 -4.41
C LEU A 314 -15.99 -4.61 -5.78
N ALA A 315 -14.70 -4.31 -5.93
CA ALA A 315 -13.96 -4.57 -7.18
C ALA A 315 -13.02 -5.77 -7.02
N GLU A 316 -12.87 -6.56 -8.10
CA GLU A 316 -12.02 -7.74 -8.08
C GLU A 316 -10.54 -7.34 -8.23
N ASN A 317 -9.72 -7.84 -7.31
CA ASN A 317 -8.29 -7.59 -7.30
C ASN A 317 -7.56 -8.52 -8.28
N ILE A 318 -6.36 -8.11 -8.70
CA ILE A 318 -5.41 -9.04 -9.32
C ILE A 318 -4.67 -9.82 -8.23
N GLY A 319 -4.22 -11.04 -8.53
CA GLY A 319 -3.46 -11.85 -7.59
C GLY A 319 -4.30 -12.43 -6.44
N LYS A 320 -3.68 -12.60 -5.28
CA LYS A 320 -4.30 -13.21 -4.09
C LYS A 320 -5.07 -12.15 -3.30
N LYS A 321 -6.33 -12.44 -2.96
CA LYS A 321 -7.10 -11.67 -1.98
C LYS A 321 -7.04 -12.36 -0.61
N VAL A 322 -6.71 -11.61 0.43
CA VAL A 322 -6.72 -12.02 1.83
C VAL A 322 -7.83 -11.26 2.53
N LEU A 323 -8.80 -11.97 3.08
CA LEU A 323 -9.92 -11.38 3.83
C LEU A 323 -9.56 -11.35 5.31
N ILE A 324 -9.61 -10.16 5.90
CA ILE A 324 -9.35 -9.95 7.32
C ILE A 324 -10.68 -9.84 8.05
N ASP A 325 -10.81 -10.56 9.16
CA ASP A 325 -12.00 -10.52 9.99
C ASP A 325 -12.24 -9.12 10.58
N SER A 326 -13.51 -8.72 10.62
CA SER A 326 -13.94 -7.44 11.18
C SER A 326 -15.37 -7.48 11.74
N ALA A 327 -15.73 -6.48 12.54
CA ALA A 327 -17.11 -6.29 13.05
C ALA A 327 -17.99 -5.49 12.12
N GLY A 328 -17.36 -4.51 11.48
CA GLY A 328 -18.05 -3.44 10.80
C GLY A 328 -18.83 -3.96 9.60
N SER A 329 -19.89 -3.23 9.28
CA SER A 329 -20.67 -3.43 8.07
C SER A 329 -20.21 -2.48 6.98
N TYR A 330 -20.84 -2.57 5.79
CA TYR A 330 -20.67 -1.58 4.73
C TYR A 330 -20.97 -0.14 5.16
N LYS A 331 -21.74 0.08 6.24
CA LYS A 331 -22.02 1.41 6.79
C LYS A 331 -20.81 2.00 7.51
N ASP A 332 -19.94 1.13 8.02
CA ASP A 332 -18.75 1.48 8.81
C ASP A 332 -17.50 1.61 7.94
N PHE A 333 -17.67 1.62 6.60
CA PHE A 333 -16.56 1.51 5.65
C PHE A 333 -15.46 2.54 5.92
N LYS A 334 -15.78 3.78 6.30
CA LYS A 334 -14.76 4.82 6.56
C LYS A 334 -13.79 4.40 7.66
N THR A 335 -14.33 3.78 8.72
CA THR A 335 -13.55 3.31 9.87
C THR A 335 -12.77 2.05 9.52
N LEU A 336 -13.34 1.15 8.73
CA LEU A 336 -12.67 -0.07 8.29
C LEU A 336 -11.52 0.24 7.31
N HIS A 337 -11.70 1.27 6.48
CA HIS A 337 -10.83 1.69 5.40
C HIS A 337 -9.71 2.66 5.86
N GLU A 338 -9.16 2.40 7.06
CA GLU A 338 -8.04 3.18 7.61
C GLU A 338 -6.79 2.31 7.77
N ILE A 339 -5.68 2.75 7.17
CA ILE A 339 -4.39 2.06 7.26
C ILE A 339 -3.88 1.94 8.70
N ALA A 340 -4.26 2.87 9.59
CA ALA A 340 -3.90 2.83 11.00
C ALA A 340 -4.44 1.58 11.74
N ASN A 341 -5.49 0.94 11.23
CA ASN A 341 -6.01 -0.31 11.80
C ASN A 341 -4.97 -1.45 11.76
N TYR A 342 -4.06 -1.45 10.79
CA TYR A 342 -3.01 -2.47 10.67
C TYR A 342 -1.97 -2.42 11.79
N ARG A 343 -1.87 -1.30 12.49
CA ARG A 343 -1.08 -1.21 13.73
C ARG A 343 -1.56 -2.21 14.78
N TYR A 344 -2.86 -2.49 14.78
CA TYR A 344 -3.52 -3.34 15.78
C TYR A 344 -3.73 -4.77 15.29
N GLN A 345 -3.36 -5.08 14.06
CA GLN A 345 -3.36 -6.44 13.52
C GLN A 345 -2.15 -7.21 14.04
N GLU A 346 -2.31 -8.51 14.35
CA GLU A 346 -1.17 -9.35 14.73
C GLU A 346 -0.35 -9.79 13.51
N TYR A 347 0.96 -9.94 13.72
CA TYR A 347 1.91 -10.43 12.72
C TYR A 347 2.76 -11.55 13.30
N ARG A 348 3.11 -12.52 12.45
CA ARG A 348 4.12 -13.53 12.79
C ARG A 348 5.51 -12.89 12.87
N PRO A 349 6.51 -13.60 13.46
CA PRO A 349 7.90 -13.11 13.53
C PRO A 349 8.51 -12.77 12.16
N ASP A 350 8.09 -13.44 11.09
CA ASP A 350 8.51 -13.16 9.70
C ASP A 350 7.86 -11.90 9.09
N GLY A 351 6.94 -11.27 9.84
CA GLY A 351 6.19 -10.08 9.43
C GLY A 351 4.94 -10.38 8.59
N SER A 352 4.55 -11.65 8.42
CA SER A 352 3.29 -12.02 7.76
C SER A 352 2.07 -11.72 8.63
N LEU A 353 0.99 -11.23 8.02
CA LEU A 353 -0.25 -10.86 8.70
C LEU A 353 -1.01 -12.11 9.20
N ILE A 354 -1.59 -12.03 10.39
CA ILE A 354 -2.51 -13.04 10.94
C ILE A 354 -3.94 -12.49 10.88
N GLU A 355 -4.75 -13.06 10.00
CA GLU A 355 -6.07 -12.53 9.57
C GLU A 355 -7.12 -12.46 10.69
N THR A 356 -6.94 -13.24 11.76
CA THR A 356 -7.94 -13.44 12.83
C THR A 356 -7.51 -12.90 14.20
N GLN A 357 -6.29 -12.35 14.33
CA GLN A 357 -5.71 -11.99 15.63
C GLN A 357 -5.36 -10.50 15.73
N VAL A 358 -5.51 -9.96 16.94
CA VAL A 358 -5.10 -8.60 17.29
C VAL A 358 -3.72 -8.60 17.93
N ASN A 359 -2.97 -7.54 17.68
CA ASN A 359 -1.73 -7.29 18.39
C ASN A 359 -2.03 -6.86 19.83
N LYS A 360 -1.90 -7.82 20.77
CA LYS A 360 -2.25 -7.63 22.18
C LYS A 360 -1.53 -6.45 22.82
N LEU A 361 -0.24 -6.29 22.53
CA LEU A 361 0.56 -5.21 23.10
C LEU A 361 0.06 -3.83 22.65
N ASN A 362 -0.17 -3.66 21.35
CA ASN A 362 -0.69 -2.40 20.82
C ASN A 362 -2.13 -2.14 21.30
N SER A 363 -2.95 -3.18 21.39
CA SER A 363 -4.30 -3.03 21.93
C SER A 363 -4.31 -2.66 23.41
N ASP A 364 -3.41 -3.20 24.23
CA ASP A 364 -3.30 -2.85 25.65
C ASP A 364 -2.82 -1.41 25.87
N ILE A 365 -1.86 -0.96 25.05
CA ILE A 365 -1.43 0.45 25.04
C ILE A 365 -2.62 1.35 24.69
N LEU A 366 -3.36 1.05 23.61
CA LEU A 366 -4.56 1.80 23.24
C LEU A 366 -5.63 1.78 24.34
N LYS A 367 -5.83 0.64 25.02
CA LYS A 367 -6.78 0.52 26.13
C LYS A 367 -6.46 1.51 27.26
N SER A 368 -5.17 1.67 27.57
CA SER A 368 -4.69 2.58 28.62
C SER A 368 -4.64 4.06 28.23
N SER A 369 -4.75 4.40 26.93
CA SER A 369 -4.65 5.79 26.46
C SER A 369 -5.97 6.56 26.59
N ASP A 370 -5.92 7.89 26.54
CA ASP A 370 -7.13 8.73 26.54
C ASP A 370 -7.72 8.95 25.13
N ASN A 371 -7.21 8.26 24.11
CA ASN A 371 -7.65 8.44 22.72
C ASN A 371 -8.98 7.69 22.44
N LEU A 372 -10.10 8.33 22.79
CA LEU A 372 -11.46 7.77 22.63
C LEU A 372 -11.85 7.51 21.17
N GLU A 373 -11.38 8.35 20.24
CA GLU A 373 -11.64 8.18 18.81
C GLU A 373 -11.03 6.87 18.32
N GLN A 374 -9.73 6.65 18.58
CA GLN A 374 -9.03 5.45 18.14
C GLN A 374 -9.58 4.18 18.81
N LYS A 375 -10.02 4.27 20.08
CA LYS A 375 -10.71 3.17 20.77
C LYS A 375 -12.02 2.79 20.06
N THR A 376 -12.78 3.78 19.60
CA THR A 376 -14.02 3.55 18.86
C THR A 376 -13.74 2.88 17.51
N LYS A 377 -12.74 3.38 16.77
CA LYS A 377 -12.31 2.79 15.49
C LYS A 377 -11.84 1.33 15.64
N TYR A 378 -11.04 1.08 16.67
CA TYR A 378 -10.55 -0.26 17.00
C TYR A 378 -11.71 -1.25 17.22
N ARG A 379 -12.72 -0.90 18.02
CA ARG A 379 -13.86 -1.79 18.32
C ARG A 379 -14.64 -2.17 17.07
N VAL A 380 -14.89 -1.21 16.19
CA VAL A 380 -15.53 -1.43 14.89
C VAL A 380 -14.69 -2.36 14.01
N CYS A 381 -13.37 -2.17 14.01
CA CYS A 381 -12.46 -2.97 13.20
C CYS A 381 -12.34 -4.42 13.67
N PHE A 382 -12.28 -4.69 14.97
CA PHE A 382 -11.89 -6.02 15.50
C PHE A 382 -13.01 -6.84 16.14
N ASN A 383 -14.24 -6.34 16.14
CA ASN A 383 -15.44 -7.05 16.62
C ASN A 383 -15.35 -7.51 18.06
N THR A 384 -14.91 -6.60 18.91
CA THR A 384 -14.76 -6.89 20.33
C THR A 384 -14.90 -5.60 21.15
N ASP A 385 -15.74 -5.67 22.19
CA ASP A 385 -15.83 -4.62 23.21
C ASP A 385 -14.59 -4.66 24.13
N THR A 386 -13.88 -5.80 24.15
CA THR A 386 -12.66 -6.04 24.92
C THR A 386 -11.42 -5.99 24.02
N PHE A 387 -10.30 -5.45 24.50
CA PHE A 387 -9.03 -5.40 23.75
C PHE A 387 -8.32 -6.77 23.77
N SER A 388 -9.00 -7.84 23.36
CA SER A 388 -8.53 -9.22 23.44
C SER A 388 -8.78 -9.98 22.13
N ASN A 389 -7.94 -10.98 21.84
CA ASN A 389 -8.16 -11.90 20.72
C ASN A 389 -9.52 -12.59 20.84
N ARG A 390 -10.16 -12.84 19.68
CA ARG A 390 -11.22 -13.85 19.61
C ARG A 390 -10.65 -15.18 20.10
N VAL A 391 -11.28 -15.72 21.14
CA VAL A 391 -11.11 -17.13 21.48
C VAL A 391 -12.12 -17.84 20.59
N GLU A 392 -11.65 -18.58 19.59
CA GLU A 392 -12.52 -19.54 18.90
C GLU A 392 -13.01 -20.53 19.96
N VAL A 393 -14.32 -20.59 20.15
CA VAL A 393 -14.99 -21.57 21.01
C VAL A 393 -15.41 -22.75 20.16
#